data_AF-A0A9D0ZHC0-F1
#
_entry.id   AF-A0A9D0ZHC0-F1
#
_cell.length_a   1.000
_cell.length_b   1.000
_cell.length_c   1.000
_cell.angle_alpha   90.00
_cell.angle_beta   90.00
_cell.angle_gamma   90.00
#
_symmetry.space_group_name_H-M   'P 1'
#
loop_
_entity.id
_entity.type
_entity.pdbx_description
1 polymer ?
#
loop_
_entity_poly.entity_id
_entity_poly.type
_entity_poly.pdbx_seq_one_letter_code
_entity_poly.pdbx_strand_id
1 'polypeptide(L)'
;MGYTEHSYAHVTKVAATARYILLTLGYSEREAELAQIAGFLHDIGNVVNRVDHAQSGAVMAFRILDHMDASPKDIATIITAIGNHDEGTAYAVNPVCAALILADKSDVRRSRVRNSDIATFDIHDRVNYSVVESRLHINEACTEIELRLKIDTQVCSVMNYFEIFLNRMVLCRKAAQRLQLKFKLVINEQQLL
;
A
#
# COMPACT_ATOMS: atom_id res chain seq x y z
N MET A 1 -12.07 6.55 -16.27
CA MET A 1 -10.71 6.21 -15.79
C MET A 1 -9.95 7.51 -15.55
N GLY A 2 -10.02 8.09 -14.34
CA GLY A 2 -9.57 9.48 -14.11
C GLY A 2 -9.07 9.80 -12.70
N TYR A 3 -8.57 8.82 -11.94
CA TYR A 3 -8.07 9.06 -10.59
C TYR A 3 -6.94 8.07 -10.30
N THR A 4 -5.75 8.56 -9.93
CA THR A 4 -4.54 7.87 -9.43
C THR A 4 -4.17 6.51 -10.06
N GLU A 5 -2.96 6.44 -10.61
CA GLU A 5 -2.46 5.39 -11.49
C GLU A 5 -2.23 4.00 -10.83
N HIS A 6 -2.94 2.95 -11.28
CA HIS A 6 -2.63 1.52 -11.03
C HIS A 6 -1.57 0.99 -12.04
N SER A 7 -0.47 1.72 -12.23
CA SER A 7 0.55 1.34 -13.22
C SER A 7 1.42 0.20 -12.76
N TYR A 8 2.11 -0.42 -13.72
CA TYR A 8 3.27 -1.26 -13.45
C TYR A 8 4.25 -0.64 -12.44
N ALA A 9 4.44 0.69 -12.45
CA ALA A 9 5.33 1.37 -11.50
C ALA A 9 4.78 1.38 -10.05
N HIS A 10 3.46 1.41 -9.88
CA HIS A 10 2.82 1.28 -8.56
C HIS A 10 2.89 -0.16 -8.07
N VAL A 11 2.31 -1.11 -8.81
CA VAL A 11 2.23 -2.52 -8.36
C VAL A 11 3.61 -3.15 -8.16
N THR A 12 4.61 -2.80 -8.98
CA THR A 12 5.99 -3.29 -8.79
C THR A 12 6.61 -2.73 -7.51
N LYS A 13 6.37 -1.46 -7.19
CA LYS A 13 6.87 -0.87 -5.94
C LYS A 13 6.17 -1.47 -4.72
N VAL A 14 4.85 -1.67 -4.78
CA VAL A 14 4.09 -2.32 -3.70
C VAL A 14 4.61 -3.74 -3.48
N ALA A 15 4.76 -4.53 -4.56
CA ALA A 15 5.31 -5.88 -4.50
C ALA A 15 6.71 -5.91 -3.85
N ALA A 16 7.63 -5.07 -4.32
CA ALA A 16 8.99 -4.99 -3.78
C ALA A 16 9.01 -4.55 -2.31
N THR A 17 8.17 -3.58 -1.94
CA THR A 17 8.08 -3.07 -0.57
C THR A 17 7.49 -4.10 0.37
N ALA A 18 6.45 -4.84 -0.05
CA ALA A 18 5.83 -5.89 0.75
C ALA A 18 6.84 -7.03 1.02
N ARG A 19 7.62 -7.43 0.01
CA ARG A 19 8.74 -8.39 0.17
C ARG A 19 9.79 -7.87 1.15
N TYR A 20 10.23 -6.61 0.97
CA TYR A 20 11.20 -5.96 1.84
C TYR A 20 10.75 -5.96 3.30
N ILE A 21 9.49 -5.62 3.58
CA ILE A 21 8.94 -5.59 4.94
C ILE A 21 9.10 -6.97 5.61
N LEU A 22 8.62 -8.03 4.96
CA LEU A 22 8.63 -9.36 5.56
C LEU A 22 10.05 -9.91 5.77
N LEU A 23 10.94 -9.73 4.80
CA LEU A 23 12.34 -10.18 4.96
C LEU A 23 13.09 -9.42 6.04
N THR A 24 12.86 -8.10 6.14
CA THR A 24 13.50 -7.28 7.17
C THR A 24 13.09 -7.73 8.57
N LEU A 25 11.86 -8.22 8.73
CA LEU A 25 11.32 -8.73 9.99
C LEU A 25 11.65 -10.22 10.24
N GLY A 26 12.42 -10.86 9.37
CA GLY A 26 12.86 -12.24 9.55
C GLY A 26 11.81 -13.30 9.21
N TYR A 27 10.74 -12.96 8.48
CA TYR A 27 9.82 -13.95 7.92
C TYR A 27 10.49 -14.77 6.82
N SER A 28 9.90 -15.93 6.49
CA SER A 28 10.46 -16.82 5.48
C SER A 28 10.46 -16.20 4.07
N GLU A 29 11.40 -16.62 3.22
CA GLU A 29 11.43 -16.26 1.79
C GLU A 29 10.10 -16.58 1.10
N ARG A 30 9.44 -17.69 1.49
CA ARG A 30 8.13 -18.05 0.93
C ARG A 30 7.06 -17.03 1.31
N GLU A 31 6.96 -16.63 2.58
CA GLU A 31 5.97 -15.60 2.98
C GLU A 31 6.23 -14.27 2.29
N ALA A 32 7.50 -13.87 2.15
CA ALA A 32 7.89 -12.65 1.44
C ALA A 32 7.54 -12.71 -0.05
N GLU A 33 7.71 -13.85 -0.70
CA GLU A 33 7.30 -14.10 -2.08
C GLU A 33 5.77 -14.01 -2.24
N LEU A 34 4.99 -14.61 -1.33
CA LEU A 34 3.53 -14.51 -1.37
C LEU A 34 3.05 -13.06 -1.22
N ALA A 35 3.70 -12.27 -0.36
CA ALA A 35 3.44 -10.83 -0.24
C ALA A 35 3.81 -10.06 -1.50
N GLN A 36 4.91 -10.44 -2.17
CA GLN A 36 5.31 -9.86 -3.45
C GLN A 36 4.27 -10.13 -4.54
N ILE A 37 3.80 -11.38 -4.66
CA ILE A 37 2.77 -11.78 -5.64
C ILE A 37 1.47 -11.04 -5.34
N ALA A 38 1.03 -11.02 -4.08
CA ALA A 38 -0.17 -10.29 -3.67
C ALA A 38 -0.05 -8.79 -4.01
N GLY A 39 1.09 -8.16 -3.72
CA GLY A 39 1.35 -6.76 -4.07
C GLY A 39 1.37 -6.48 -5.57
N PHE A 40 1.79 -7.44 -6.40
CA PHE A 40 1.74 -7.27 -7.84
C PHE A 40 0.32 -7.35 -8.41
N LEU A 41 -0.52 -8.20 -7.82
CA LEU A 41 -1.87 -8.50 -8.30
C LEU A 41 -2.99 -7.69 -7.63
N HIS A 42 -2.72 -7.00 -6.51
CA HIS A 42 -3.78 -6.47 -5.63
C HIS A 42 -4.82 -5.57 -6.32
N ASP A 43 -4.38 -4.77 -7.29
CA ASP A 43 -5.22 -3.83 -8.02
C ASP A 43 -5.79 -4.37 -9.33
N ILE A 44 -5.58 -5.64 -9.68
CA ILE A 44 -6.01 -6.18 -10.98
C ILE A 44 -7.53 -6.06 -11.20
N GLY A 45 -8.31 -6.06 -10.11
CA GLY A 45 -9.77 -5.88 -10.15
C GLY A 45 -10.22 -4.51 -10.66
N ASN A 46 -9.34 -3.50 -10.68
CA ASN A 46 -9.65 -2.18 -11.24
C ASN A 46 -9.97 -2.21 -12.75
N VAL A 47 -9.60 -3.30 -13.46
CA VAL A 47 -10.05 -3.52 -14.84
C VAL A 47 -11.56 -3.72 -14.95
N VAL A 48 -12.18 -4.24 -13.89
CA VAL A 48 -13.64 -4.43 -13.79
C VAL A 48 -14.30 -3.16 -13.28
N ASN A 49 -13.93 -2.71 -12.07
CA ASN A 49 -14.40 -1.48 -11.47
C ASN A 49 -13.48 -1.08 -10.31
N ARG A 50 -13.47 0.21 -9.94
CA ARG A 50 -12.81 0.69 -8.72
C ARG A 50 -13.58 0.28 -7.46
N VAL A 51 -14.91 0.31 -7.53
CA VAL A 51 -15.77 -0.17 -6.44
C VAL A 51 -15.56 -1.67 -6.30
N ASP A 52 -15.22 -2.12 -5.09
CA ASP A 52 -14.95 -3.52 -4.76
C ASP A 52 -13.84 -4.17 -5.63
N HIS A 53 -12.84 -3.37 -6.03
CA HIS A 53 -11.69 -3.85 -6.82
C HIS A 53 -10.88 -4.92 -6.08
N ALA A 54 -10.82 -4.84 -4.74
CA ALA A 54 -10.14 -5.85 -3.92
C ALA A 54 -10.81 -7.23 -4.05
N GLN A 55 -12.15 -7.29 -4.04
CA GLN A 55 -12.92 -8.53 -4.11
C GLN A 55 -12.87 -9.13 -5.52
N SER A 56 -13.12 -8.31 -6.54
CA SER A 56 -13.00 -8.75 -7.94
C SER A 56 -11.55 -9.17 -8.26
N GLY A 57 -10.56 -8.43 -7.78
CA GLY A 57 -9.14 -8.75 -7.90
C GLY A 57 -8.77 -10.08 -7.24
N ALA A 58 -9.30 -10.36 -6.05
CA ALA A 58 -9.08 -11.63 -5.36
C ALA A 58 -9.62 -12.84 -6.15
N VAL A 59 -10.82 -12.71 -6.74
CA VAL A 59 -11.40 -13.77 -7.59
C VAL A 59 -10.61 -13.97 -8.88
N MET A 60 -10.13 -12.89 -9.50
CA MET A 60 -9.28 -12.98 -10.68
C MET A 60 -7.92 -13.62 -10.35
N ALA A 61 -7.28 -13.21 -9.26
CA ALA A 61 -6.03 -13.78 -8.79
C ALA A 61 -6.17 -15.27 -8.47
N PHE A 62 -7.29 -15.69 -7.85
CA PHE A 62 -7.61 -17.10 -7.62
C PHE A 62 -7.54 -17.89 -8.94
N ARG A 63 -8.26 -17.45 -9.98
CA ARG A 63 -8.30 -18.15 -11.27
C ARG A 63 -6.94 -18.19 -11.95
N ILE A 64 -6.20 -17.09 -11.95
CA ILE A 64 -4.87 -17.03 -12.57
C ILE A 64 -3.91 -18.01 -11.88
N LEU A 65 -3.85 -17.97 -10.55
CA LEU A 65 -2.92 -18.79 -9.77
C LEU A 65 -3.29 -20.29 -9.81
N ASP A 66 -4.60 -20.60 -9.78
CA ASP A 66 -5.12 -21.97 -9.95
C ASP A 66 -4.71 -22.56 -11.32
N HIS A 67 -4.83 -21.77 -12.39
CA HIS A 67 -4.37 -22.17 -13.73
C HIS A 67 -2.85 -22.26 -13.89
N MET A 68 -2.08 -21.74 -12.93
CA MET A 68 -0.62 -21.85 -12.86
C MET A 68 -0.16 -22.98 -11.92
N ASP A 69 -1.09 -23.84 -11.46
CA ASP A 69 -0.83 -24.96 -10.54
C ASP A 69 -0.21 -24.51 -9.20
N ALA A 70 -0.49 -23.27 -8.76
CA ALA A 70 -0.07 -22.81 -7.44
C ALA A 70 -0.78 -23.61 -6.35
N SER A 71 -0.10 -23.83 -5.21
CA SER A 71 -0.70 -24.63 -4.15
C SER A 71 -1.95 -23.95 -3.56
N PRO A 72 -3.00 -24.70 -3.17
CA PRO A 72 -4.20 -24.12 -2.57
C PRO A 72 -3.92 -23.25 -1.34
N LYS A 73 -2.89 -23.58 -0.56
CA LYS A 73 -2.46 -22.81 0.61
C LYS A 73 -1.90 -21.43 0.22
N ASP A 74 -1.09 -21.38 -0.84
CA ASP A 74 -0.50 -20.14 -1.33
C ASP A 74 -1.57 -19.26 -1.98
N ILE A 75 -2.44 -19.86 -2.80
CA ILE A 75 -3.60 -19.17 -3.39
C ILE A 75 -4.44 -18.53 -2.28
N ALA A 76 -4.84 -19.32 -1.28
CA ALA A 76 -5.64 -18.83 -0.16
C ALA A 76 -4.97 -17.65 0.55
N THR A 77 -3.66 -17.71 0.76
CA THR A 77 -2.89 -16.63 1.40
C THR A 77 -2.90 -15.35 0.55
N ILE A 78 -2.64 -15.47 -0.76
CA ILE A 78 -2.59 -14.33 -1.69
C ILE A 78 -3.96 -13.68 -1.84
N ILE A 79 -5.01 -14.44 -2.16
CA ILE A 79 -6.34 -13.87 -2.40
C ILE A 79 -6.94 -13.27 -1.13
N THR A 80 -6.60 -13.84 0.03
CA THR A 80 -7.00 -13.29 1.34
C THR A 80 -6.33 -11.95 1.58
N ALA A 81 -5.04 -11.81 1.25
CA ALA A 81 -4.36 -10.53 1.35
C ALA A 81 -4.98 -9.49 0.41
N ILE A 82 -5.22 -9.86 -0.86
CA ILE A 82 -5.84 -8.98 -1.86
C ILE A 82 -7.26 -8.57 -1.43
N GLY A 83 -8.11 -9.50 -1.03
CA GLY A 83 -9.49 -9.19 -0.67
C GLY A 83 -9.66 -8.28 0.56
N ASN A 84 -8.62 -8.12 1.37
CA ASN A 84 -8.64 -7.35 2.63
C ASN A 84 -7.69 -6.14 2.61
N HIS A 85 -7.19 -5.70 1.45
CA HIS A 85 -6.23 -4.60 1.41
C HIS A 85 -6.86 -3.20 1.30
N ASP A 86 -8.10 -3.09 0.80
CA ASP A 86 -8.72 -1.81 0.45
C ASP A 86 -9.56 -1.17 1.57
N GLU A 87 -9.59 0.17 1.59
CA GLU A 87 -9.92 1.01 2.74
C GLU A 87 -11.29 0.71 3.39
N GLY A 88 -12.31 0.35 2.60
CA GLY A 88 -13.66 0.08 3.11
C GLY A 88 -13.81 -1.23 3.88
N THR A 89 -12.94 -2.21 3.62
CA THR A 89 -13.01 -3.56 4.22
C THR A 89 -11.68 -4.04 4.78
N ALA A 90 -10.68 -3.16 4.85
CA ALA A 90 -9.31 -3.53 5.14
C ALA A 90 -9.14 -4.13 6.53
N TYR A 91 -8.55 -5.33 6.57
CA TYR A 91 -8.21 -6.01 7.81
C TYR A 91 -6.95 -6.86 7.61
N ALA A 92 -5.89 -6.50 8.33
CA ALA A 92 -4.61 -7.21 8.27
C ALA A 92 -4.73 -8.60 8.95
N VAL A 93 -5.26 -9.59 8.24
CA VAL A 93 -5.60 -10.94 8.75
C VAL A 93 -4.40 -11.84 9.03
N ASN A 94 -3.27 -11.61 8.37
CA ASN A 94 -2.03 -12.36 8.50
C ASN A 94 -0.82 -11.45 8.12
N PRO A 95 0.44 -11.89 8.32
CA PRO A 95 1.61 -11.09 7.99
C PRO A 95 1.69 -10.64 6.52
N VAL A 96 1.31 -11.51 5.58
CA VAL A 96 1.29 -11.20 4.13
C VAL A 96 0.33 -10.05 3.82
N CYS A 97 -0.88 -10.10 4.37
CA CYS A 97 -1.87 -9.03 4.23
C CYS A 97 -1.42 -7.73 4.91
N ALA A 98 -0.79 -7.83 6.08
CA ALA A 98 -0.24 -6.66 6.78
C ALA A 98 0.86 -5.97 5.97
N ALA A 99 1.79 -6.73 5.41
CA ALA A 99 2.85 -6.20 4.55
C ALA A 99 2.28 -5.56 3.27
N LEU A 100 1.26 -6.17 2.66
CA LEU A 100 0.56 -5.61 1.50
C LEU A 100 -0.10 -4.25 1.82
N ILE A 101 -0.88 -4.18 2.91
CA ILE A 101 -1.55 -2.94 3.33
C ILE A 101 -0.53 -1.83 3.60
N LEU A 102 0.56 -2.13 4.32
CA LEU A 102 1.63 -1.16 4.56
C LEU A 102 2.25 -0.69 3.24
N ALA A 103 2.59 -1.61 2.34
CA ALA A 103 3.24 -1.29 1.08
C ALA A 103 2.36 -0.43 0.16
N ASP A 104 1.07 -0.74 0.00
CA ASP A 104 0.14 0.06 -0.81
C ASP A 104 -0.18 1.41 -0.16
N LYS A 105 -0.67 1.40 1.09
CA LYS A 105 -1.18 2.62 1.71
C LYS A 105 -0.08 3.64 2.01
N SER A 106 1.18 3.21 2.11
CA SER A 106 2.36 4.09 2.22
C SER A 106 2.96 4.54 0.89
N ASP A 107 2.55 4.00 -0.27
CA ASP A 107 3.06 4.47 -1.57
C ASP A 107 2.46 5.82 -1.97
N VAL A 108 2.88 6.89 -1.29
CA VAL A 108 2.47 8.27 -1.59
C VAL A 108 3.64 9.02 -2.19
N ARG A 109 3.48 9.53 -3.42
CA ARG A 109 4.54 10.24 -4.16
C ARG A 109 3.95 11.03 -5.33
N ARG A 110 4.60 12.15 -5.67
CA ARG A 110 4.21 13.00 -6.81
C ARG A 110 4.09 12.23 -8.13
N SER A 111 4.97 11.25 -8.37
CA SER A 111 4.96 10.47 -9.61
C SER A 111 3.76 9.53 -9.79
N ARG A 112 2.87 9.39 -8.78
CA ARG A 112 1.57 8.71 -8.97
C ARG A 112 0.53 9.57 -9.68
N VAL A 113 0.76 10.88 -9.77
CA VAL A 113 -0.16 11.83 -10.39
C VAL A 113 0.15 11.88 -11.88
N ARG A 114 -0.75 11.31 -12.70
CA ARG A 114 -0.65 11.37 -14.16
C ARG A 114 -1.25 12.64 -14.74
N ASN A 115 -2.22 13.23 -14.03
CA ASN A 115 -2.83 14.47 -14.47
C ASN A 115 -1.73 15.54 -14.49
N SER A 116 -1.47 16.10 -15.68
CA SER A 116 -0.47 17.16 -15.85
C SER A 116 -1.07 18.55 -15.62
N ASP A 117 -2.39 18.68 -15.62
CA ASP A 117 -3.09 19.94 -15.42
C ASP A 117 -3.48 20.11 -13.95
N ILE A 118 -2.65 20.87 -13.23
CA ILE A 118 -2.82 21.20 -11.81
C ILE A 118 -4.20 21.81 -11.53
N ALA A 119 -4.78 22.56 -12.48
CA ALA A 119 -6.08 23.19 -12.28
C ALA A 119 -7.23 22.19 -12.15
N THR A 120 -7.05 20.97 -12.64
CA THR A 120 -8.06 19.90 -12.63
C THR A 120 -7.80 18.83 -11.56
N PHE A 121 -6.84 19.04 -10.68
CA PHE A 121 -6.50 18.08 -9.63
C PHE A 121 -7.66 17.91 -8.64
N ASP A 122 -8.00 16.65 -8.38
CA ASP A 122 -8.81 16.30 -7.23
C ASP A 122 -7.98 16.29 -5.93
N ILE A 123 -8.64 15.93 -4.83
CA ILE A 123 -8.04 15.93 -3.50
C ILE A 123 -6.88 14.94 -3.36
N HIS A 124 -6.93 13.76 -4.00
CA HIS A 124 -5.87 12.75 -3.97
C HIS A 124 -4.72 13.15 -4.88
N ASP A 125 -5.01 13.69 -6.07
CA ASP A 125 -3.98 14.19 -6.97
C ASP A 125 -3.19 15.31 -6.29
N ARG A 126 -3.86 16.27 -5.64
CA ARG A 126 -3.20 17.37 -4.90
C ARG A 126 -2.31 16.86 -3.78
N VAL A 127 -2.80 15.92 -2.98
CA VAL A 127 -2.05 15.31 -1.87
C VAL A 127 -0.84 14.54 -2.38
N ASN A 128 -1.00 13.63 -3.35
CA ASN A 128 0.14 12.89 -3.93
C ASN A 128 1.13 13.85 -4.59
N TYR A 129 0.67 14.85 -5.34
CA TYR A 129 1.52 15.83 -6.02
C TYR A 129 2.35 16.67 -5.04
N SER A 130 1.81 16.96 -3.85
CA SER A 130 2.57 17.67 -2.82
C SER A 130 3.79 16.89 -2.33
N VAL A 131 3.80 15.55 -2.40
CA VAL A 131 4.87 14.71 -1.85
C VAL A 131 6.09 14.68 -2.77
N VAL A 132 7.13 15.45 -2.43
CA VAL A 132 8.38 15.55 -3.20
C VAL A 132 9.39 14.47 -2.83
N GLU A 133 9.38 13.98 -1.59
CA GLU A 133 10.19 12.85 -1.13
C GLU A 133 9.33 11.94 -0.24
N SER A 134 9.49 10.63 -0.40
CA SER A 134 8.75 9.61 0.33
C SER A 134 9.63 8.41 0.60
N ARG A 135 9.77 8.04 1.87
CA ARG A 135 10.59 6.93 2.32
C ARG A 135 9.86 6.14 3.39
N LEU A 136 9.75 4.84 3.18
CA LEU A 136 9.33 3.87 4.18
C LEU A 136 10.55 3.11 4.68
N HIS A 137 10.76 3.03 5.99
CA HIS A 137 11.91 2.33 6.56
C HIS A 137 11.56 1.65 7.88
N ILE A 138 12.19 0.51 8.15
CA ILE A 138 12.06 -0.24 9.41
C ILE A 138 13.36 -0.01 10.18
N ASN A 139 13.27 0.37 11.45
CA ASN A 139 14.46 0.61 12.26
C ASN A 139 15.28 -0.67 12.50
N GLU A 140 16.56 -0.54 12.84
CA GLU A 140 17.46 -1.68 13.06
C GLU A 140 16.96 -2.65 14.13
N ALA A 141 16.30 -2.12 15.17
CA ALA A 141 15.72 -2.93 16.24
C ALA A 141 14.45 -3.72 15.82
N CYS A 142 13.92 -3.50 14.61
CA CYS A 142 12.69 -4.11 14.10
C CYS A 142 11.48 -3.91 15.03
N THR A 143 11.39 -2.72 15.65
CA THR A 143 10.29 -2.33 16.55
C THR A 143 9.38 -1.27 15.94
N GLU A 144 9.85 -0.55 14.93
CA GLU A 144 9.13 0.57 14.33
C GLU A 144 9.27 0.57 12.80
N ILE A 145 8.19 0.94 12.12
CA ILE A 145 8.18 1.25 10.69
C ILE A 145 7.75 2.71 10.50
N GLU A 146 8.62 3.50 9.88
CA GLU A 146 8.47 4.93 9.68
C GLU A 146 8.17 5.25 8.22
N LEU A 147 7.09 5.99 7.99
CA LEU A 147 6.82 6.68 6.74
C LEU A 147 7.23 8.15 6.89
N ARG A 148 8.33 8.53 6.23
CA ARG A 148 8.85 9.89 6.21
C ARG A 148 8.53 10.55 4.87
N LEU A 149 7.86 11.69 4.93
CA LEU A 149 7.41 12.45 3.77
C LEU A 149 7.97 13.87 3.83
N LYS A 150 8.37 14.37 2.67
CA LYS A 150 8.58 15.79 2.44
C LYS A 150 7.50 16.28 1.51
N ILE A 151 6.74 17.27 1.95
CA ILE A 151 5.63 17.83 1.18
C ILE A 151 5.87 19.31 0.87
N ASP A 152 5.45 19.70 -0.32
CA ASP A 152 5.37 21.08 -0.76
C ASP A 152 4.12 21.74 -0.16
N THR A 153 4.32 22.55 0.87
CA THR A 153 3.23 23.23 1.60
C THR A 153 2.57 24.35 0.81
N GLN A 154 3.13 24.75 -0.34
CA GLN A 154 2.44 25.66 -1.26
C GLN A 154 1.33 24.95 -2.04
N VAL A 155 1.44 23.63 -2.22
CA VAL A 155 0.43 22.79 -2.90
C VAL A 155 -0.62 22.26 -1.92
N CYS A 156 -0.18 21.72 -0.78
CA CYS A 156 -1.05 21.11 0.22
C CYS A 156 -0.49 21.33 1.63
N SER A 157 -1.32 21.83 2.55
CA SER A 157 -0.91 21.95 3.95
C SER A 157 -0.75 20.58 4.62
N VAL A 158 0.07 20.51 5.67
CA VAL A 158 0.25 19.26 6.45
C VAL A 158 -1.08 18.76 7.02
N MET A 159 -1.95 19.67 7.48
CA MET A 159 -3.26 19.31 8.01
C MET A 159 -4.20 18.75 6.93
N ASN A 160 -4.22 19.35 5.73
CA ASN A 160 -5.03 18.84 4.63
C ASN A 160 -4.53 17.48 4.14
N TYR A 161 -3.21 17.29 4.06
CA TYR A 161 -2.61 15.99 3.79
C TYR A 161 -3.10 14.96 4.81
N PHE A 162 -2.99 15.30 6.09
CA PHE A 162 -3.36 14.42 7.19
C PHE A 162 -4.84 14.07 7.15
N GLU A 163 -5.73 15.04 6.93
CA GLU A 163 -7.18 14.81 6.87
C GLU A 163 -7.58 13.86 5.74
N ILE A 164 -7.05 14.09 4.52
CA ILE A 164 -7.42 13.28 3.35
C ILE A 164 -6.87 11.85 3.49
N PHE A 165 -5.65 11.68 4.03
CA PHE A 165 -4.99 10.36 4.12
C PHE A 165 -5.08 9.71 5.50
N LEU A 166 -5.85 10.29 6.44
CA LEU A 166 -5.95 9.79 7.81
C LEU A 166 -6.34 8.31 7.84
N ASN A 167 -7.36 7.94 7.06
CA ASN A 167 -7.84 6.56 6.99
C ASN A 167 -6.74 5.60 6.53
N ARG A 168 -5.97 5.97 5.49
CA ARG A 168 -4.81 5.21 5.01
C ARG A 168 -3.77 5.03 6.11
N MET A 169 -3.47 6.08 6.86
CA MET A 169 -2.48 6.03 7.95
C MET A 169 -2.95 5.18 9.13
N VAL A 170 -4.26 5.20 9.44
CA VAL A 170 -4.86 4.30 10.43
C VAL A 170 -4.72 2.84 10.00
N LEU A 171 -4.89 2.53 8.71
CA LEU A 171 -4.68 1.18 8.18
C LEU A 171 -3.21 0.77 8.27
N CYS A 172 -2.27 1.64 7.89
CA CYS A 172 -0.84 1.40 8.09
C CYS A 172 -0.53 1.08 9.56
N ARG A 173 -1.10 1.84 10.51
CA ARG A 173 -0.92 1.58 11.95
C ARG A 173 -1.46 0.21 12.37
N LYS A 174 -2.66 -0.17 11.94
CA LYS A 174 -3.25 -1.49 12.24
C LYS A 174 -2.45 -2.64 11.63
N ALA A 175 -1.96 -2.46 10.40
CA ALA A 175 -1.12 -3.42 9.72
C ALA A 175 0.26 -3.57 10.40
N ALA A 176 0.89 -2.46 10.80
CA ALA A 176 2.12 -2.49 11.58
C ALA A 176 1.93 -3.24 12.91
N GLN A 177 0.83 -3.00 13.63
CA GLN A 177 0.51 -3.73 14.86
C GLN A 177 0.41 -5.25 14.65
N ARG A 178 -0.14 -5.69 13.51
CA ARG A 178 -0.19 -7.13 13.16
C ARG A 178 1.22 -7.73 12.99
N LEU A 179 2.17 -6.93 12.53
CA LEU A 179 3.58 -7.30 12.41
C LEU A 179 4.38 -7.01 13.68
N GLN A 180 3.73 -6.68 14.81
CA GLN A 180 4.36 -6.31 16.08
C GLN A 180 5.26 -5.05 15.99
N LEU A 181 4.97 -4.17 15.04
CA LEU A 181 5.65 -2.90 14.83
C LEU A 181 4.79 -1.72 15.29
N LYS A 182 5.45 -0.65 15.72
CA LYS A 182 4.85 0.68 15.82
C LYS A 182 4.96 1.40 14.49
N PHE A 183 3.85 1.93 13.99
CA PHE A 183 3.85 2.82 12.81
C PHE A 183 4.15 4.25 13.24
N LYS A 184 5.04 4.93 12.51
CA LYS A 184 5.33 6.36 12.65
C LYS A 184 5.09 7.10 11.35
N LEU A 185 4.47 8.27 11.43
CA LEU A 185 4.33 9.19 10.31
C LEU A 185 5.07 10.50 10.61
N VAL A 186 6.04 10.83 9.76
CA VAL A 186 6.80 12.08 9.83
C VAL A 186 6.59 12.86 8.55
N ILE A 187 6.15 14.12 8.65
CA ILE A 187 5.95 15.02 7.51
C ILE A 187 6.73 16.31 7.77
N ASN A 188 7.64 16.67 6.86
CA ASN A 188 8.47 17.88 7.00
C ASN A 188 9.12 17.97 8.40
N GLU A 189 9.73 16.88 8.86
CA GLU A 189 10.38 16.75 10.18
C GLU A 189 9.43 16.80 11.40
N GLN A 190 8.12 16.92 11.18
CA GLN A 190 7.12 16.87 12.25
C GLN A 190 6.52 15.47 12.37
N GLN A 191 6.59 14.89 13.56
CA GLN A 191 5.94 13.61 13.85
C GLN A 191 4.45 13.83 14.13
N LEU A 192 3.59 13.10 13.41
CA LEU A 192 2.12 13.20 13.51
C LEU A 192 1.47 11.98 14.15
N LEU A 193 2.04 10.79 13.95
CA LEU A 193 1.60 9.50 14.50
C LEU A 193 2.79 8.71 15.03
#